data_AF-A0AAW2MK82-F1
#
_entry.id   AF-A0AAW2MK82-F1
#
_cell.length_a   1.000
_cell.length_b   1.000
_cell.length_c   1.000
_cell.angle_alpha   90.00
_cell.angle_beta   90.00
_cell.angle_gamma   90.00
#
_symmetry.space_group_name_H-M   'P 1'
#
loop_
_entity.id
_entity.type
_entity.pdbx_description
1 polymer ?
#
loop_
_entity_poly.entity_id
_entity_poly.type
_entity_poly.pdbx_seq_one_letter_code
_entity_poly.pdbx_strand_id
1 'polypeptide(L)'
;ANRILPSDHTLPGDYYSMKKLVKDLSLPIEKIHACKNGCMLYWRDDVDLEYCKFYGDARYKPARGPDPHRKKSPYAVFRYMQLTLRLQRLYSLRATPEHMT
;
A
#
# COMPACT_ATOMS: atom_id res chain seq x y z
N ALA A 1 30.01 -6.81 4.29
CA ALA A 1 28.87 -6.32 3.50
C ALA A 1 29.05 -4.91 2.91
N ASN A 2 30.18 -4.21 3.14
CA ASN A 2 30.33 -2.78 2.80
C ASN A 2 31.01 -2.46 1.45
N ARG A 3 31.16 -3.44 0.55
CA ARG A 3 32.04 -3.28 -0.63
C ARG A 3 31.35 -2.75 -1.89
N ILE A 4 30.04 -2.49 -1.86
CA ILE A 4 29.20 -2.12 -3.02
C ILE A 4 28.55 -0.73 -2.85
N LEU A 5 28.60 -0.14 -1.65
CA LEU A 5 28.01 1.18 -1.41
C LEU A 5 28.96 2.27 -1.92
N PRO A 6 28.44 3.37 -2.51
CA PRO A 6 29.25 4.53 -2.82
C PRO A 6 29.95 5.06 -1.56
N SER A 7 31.08 5.73 -1.72
CA SER A 7 32.06 6.08 -0.67
C SER A 7 31.52 6.86 0.55
N ASP A 8 30.27 7.29 0.54
CA ASP A 8 29.65 8.09 1.61
C ASP A 8 28.41 7.42 2.24
N HIS A 9 28.06 6.19 1.82
CA HIS A 9 26.87 5.51 2.30
C HIS A 9 27.19 4.35 3.25
N THR A 10 26.56 4.35 4.42
CA THR A 10 26.58 3.25 5.38
C THR A 10 25.21 2.59 5.47
N LEU A 11 25.18 1.25 5.40
CA LEU A 11 23.98 0.50 5.73
C LEU A 11 23.84 0.42 7.26
N PRO A 12 22.61 0.44 7.80
CA PRO A 12 22.38 0.17 9.20
C PRO A 12 22.96 -1.21 9.58
N GLY A 13 23.63 -1.29 10.73
CA GLY A 13 24.36 -2.50 11.14
C GLY A 13 23.49 -3.72 11.45
N ASP A 14 22.17 -3.55 11.53
CA ASP A 14 21.24 -4.65 11.80
C ASP A 14 19.88 -4.46 11.09
N TYR A 15 19.18 -5.57 10.89
CA TYR A 15 17.88 -5.65 10.23
C TYR A 15 16.83 -4.78 10.91
N TYR A 16 16.83 -4.70 12.25
CA TYR A 16 15.86 -3.88 12.97
C TYR A 16 15.99 -2.40 12.60
N SER A 17 17.21 -1.87 12.61
CA SER A 17 17.51 -0.48 12.27
C SER A 17 17.17 -0.19 10.81
N MET A 18 17.47 -1.14 9.90
CA MET A 18 17.07 -1.04 8.50
C MET A 18 15.54 -1.04 8.34
N LYS A 19 14.83 -1.92 9.03
CA LYS A 19 13.36 -2.00 8.99
C LYS A 19 12.71 -0.72 9.51
N LYS A 20 13.27 -0.13 10.57
CA LYS A 20 12.81 1.15 11.12
C LYS A 20 13.03 2.29 10.11
N LEU A 21 14.24 2.38 9.54
CA LEU A 21 14.57 3.38 8.53
C LEU A 21 13.68 3.25 7.28
N VAL A 22 13.44 2.03 6.80
CA VAL A 22 12.52 1.79 5.67
C VAL A 22 11.09 2.18 6.04
N LYS A 23 10.64 1.89 7.26
CA LYS A 23 9.32 2.29 7.74
C LYS A 23 9.17 3.82 7.75
N ASP A 24 10.18 4.53 8.25
CA ASP A 24 10.15 5.99 8.35
C ASP A 24 10.25 6.67 6.97
N LEU A 25 10.95 6.06 6.01
CA LEU A 25 11.01 6.52 4.62
C LEU A 25 9.80 6.09 3.78
N SER A 26 9.07 5.07 4.23
CA SER A 26 7.93 4.53 3.48
C SER A 26 6.76 5.50 3.51
N LEU A 27 6.16 5.71 2.34
CA LEU A 27 4.91 6.45 2.24
C LEU A 27 3.78 5.58 2.81
N PRO A 28 2.80 6.16 3.52
CA PRO A 28 1.67 5.40 4.01
C PRO A 28 0.93 4.76 2.84
N ILE A 29 0.65 3.47 2.99
CA ILE A 29 -0.08 2.66 2.01
C ILE A 29 -1.47 2.43 2.56
N GLU A 30 -2.48 2.91 1.84
CA GLU A 30 -3.87 2.60 2.08
C GLU A 30 -4.24 1.31 1.36
N LYS A 31 -4.90 0.39 2.06
CA LYS A 31 -5.36 -0.88 1.49
C LYS A 31 -6.85 -0.76 1.19
N ILE A 32 -7.21 -0.80 -0.08
CA ILE A 32 -8.58 -0.71 -0.56
C ILE A 32 -8.96 -2.08 -1.10
N HIS A 33 -10.10 -2.64 -0.70
CA HIS A 33 -10.55 -3.91 -1.27
C HIS A 33 -11.02 -3.69 -2.71
N ALA A 34 -10.82 -4.68 -3.56
CA ALA A 34 -11.26 -4.64 -4.95
C ALA A 34 -12.11 -5.86 -5.29
N CYS A 35 -13.00 -5.69 -6.27
CA CYS A 35 -13.68 -6.78 -6.96
C CYS A 35 -12.65 -7.79 -7.49
N LYS A 36 -12.96 -9.09 -7.41
CA LYS A 36 -12.08 -10.16 -7.94
C LYS A 36 -11.71 -9.91 -9.40
N ASN A 37 -12.66 -9.42 -10.19
CA ASN A 37 -12.52 -9.14 -11.61
C ASN A 37 -12.05 -7.69 -11.90
N GLY A 38 -11.63 -6.93 -10.87
CA GLY A 38 -11.15 -5.55 -11.03
C GLY A 38 -12.24 -4.53 -11.39
N CYS A 39 -13.50 -4.94 -11.36
CA CYS A 39 -14.63 -4.17 -11.84
C CYS A 39 -15.01 -2.94 -10.97
N MET A 40 -14.67 -2.97 -9.69
CA MET A 40 -14.87 -1.86 -8.76
C MET A 40 -13.93 -1.93 -7.56
N LEU A 41 -13.78 -0.79 -6.88
CA LEU A 41 -13.13 -0.67 -5.58
C LEU A 41 -14.21 -0.52 -4.49
N TYR A 42 -14.05 -1.22 -3.38
CA TYR A 42 -14.88 -1.05 -2.20
C TYR A 42 -14.35 0.13 -1.39
N TRP A 43 -14.63 1.34 -1.88
CA TRP A 43 -14.09 2.59 -1.37
C TRP A 43 -15.18 3.66 -1.24
N ARG A 44 -15.02 4.57 -0.27
CA ARG A 44 -16.01 5.60 0.12
C ARG A 44 -17.39 5.00 0.37
N ASP A 45 -18.37 5.32 -0.47
CA ASP A 45 -19.76 4.90 -0.33
C ASP A 45 -19.92 3.38 -0.46
N ASP A 46 -18.92 2.70 -1.02
CA ASP A 46 -18.96 1.26 -1.32
C ASP A 46 -18.16 0.42 -0.31
N VAL A 47 -17.74 1.01 0.80
CA VAL A 47 -16.91 0.33 1.82
C VAL A 47 -17.64 -0.82 2.49
N ASP A 48 -18.96 -0.73 2.67
CA ASP A 48 -19.76 -1.72 3.40
C ASP A 48 -20.37 -2.80 2.50
N LEU A 49 -20.20 -2.69 1.18
CA LEU A 49 -20.71 -3.69 0.26
C LEU A 49 -19.96 -5.02 0.41
N GLU A 50 -20.72 -6.11 0.45
CA GLU A 50 -20.20 -7.47 0.43
C GLU A 50 -20.20 -8.08 -0.98
N TYR A 51 -20.94 -7.48 -1.90
CA TYR A 51 -21.10 -7.92 -3.28
C TYR A 51 -20.83 -6.78 -4.25
N CYS A 52 -20.29 -7.13 -5.41
CA CYS A 52 -20.04 -6.22 -6.51
C CYS A 52 -21.36 -5.68 -7.11
N LYS A 53 -21.42 -4.37 -7.37
CA LYS A 53 -22.57 -3.71 -8.02
C LYS A 53 -22.78 -4.11 -9.49
N PHE A 54 -21.70 -4.48 -10.19
CA PHE A 54 -21.73 -4.73 -11.63
C PHE A 54 -22.10 -6.18 -11.97
N TYR A 55 -21.54 -7.14 -11.23
CA TYR A 55 -21.65 -8.57 -11.55
C TYR A 55 -22.11 -9.44 -10.36
N GLY A 56 -22.35 -8.85 -9.18
CA GLY A 56 -22.78 -9.59 -8.00
C GLY A 56 -21.69 -10.47 -7.37
N ASP A 57 -20.44 -10.41 -7.86
CA ASP A 57 -19.33 -11.17 -7.29
C ASP A 57 -19.11 -10.87 -5.80
N ALA A 58 -18.85 -11.91 -5.01
CA ALA A 58 -18.53 -11.77 -3.59
C ALA A 58 -17.21 -11.03 -3.37
N ARG A 59 -17.16 -10.15 -2.37
CA ARG A 59 -15.95 -9.43 -1.93
C ARG A 59 -14.94 -10.34 -1.25
N TYR A 60 -15.42 -11.30 -0.46
CA TYR A 60 -14.60 -12.14 0.42
C TYR A 60 -14.54 -13.59 -0.05
N LYS A 61 -13.38 -14.22 0.16
CA LYS A 61 -13.19 -15.66 -0.04
C LYS A 61 -14.01 -16.44 0.98
N PRO A 62 -14.49 -17.64 0.63
CA PRO A 62 -15.17 -18.51 1.57
C PRO A 62 -14.26 -18.85 2.75
N ALA A 63 -14.83 -18.85 3.96
CA ALA A 63 -14.12 -19.24 5.16
C ALA A 63 -13.68 -20.71 5.06
N ARG A 64 -12.41 -21.01 5.38
CA ARG A 64 -11.91 -22.39 5.42
C ARG A 64 -12.03 -22.95 6.83
N GLY A 65 -13.14 -23.59 7.14
CA GLY A 65 -13.39 -24.21 8.45
C GLY A 65 -14.40 -23.44 9.31
N PRO A 66 -14.81 -24.03 10.45
CA PRO A 66 -16.01 -23.62 11.18
C PRO A 66 -15.81 -22.45 12.16
N ASP A 67 -14.61 -21.84 12.21
CA ASP A 67 -14.32 -20.75 13.15
C ASP A 67 -15.16 -19.49 12.86
N PRO A 68 -16.12 -19.12 13.74
CA PRO A 68 -16.99 -17.97 13.55
C PRO A 68 -16.27 -16.63 13.77
N HIS A 69 -15.12 -16.61 14.44
CA HIS A 69 -14.36 -15.38 14.72
C HIS A 69 -13.30 -15.07 13.65
N ARG A 70 -13.26 -15.87 12.58
CA ARG A 70 -12.25 -15.70 11.55
C ARG A 70 -12.45 -14.41 10.76
N LYS A 71 -11.38 -13.62 10.65
CA LYS A 71 -11.37 -12.42 9.80
C LYS A 71 -11.66 -12.80 8.34
N LYS A 72 -12.63 -12.11 7.74
CA LYS A 72 -12.96 -12.23 6.31
C LYS A 72 -11.75 -11.81 5.46
N SER A 73 -11.40 -12.63 4.46
CA SER A 73 -10.27 -12.38 3.55
C SER A 73 -10.80 -11.92 2.19
N PRO A 74 -10.50 -10.69 1.72
CA PRO A 74 -10.99 -10.22 0.43
C PRO A 74 -10.35 -10.99 -0.73
N TYR A 75 -11.03 -11.04 -1.88
CA TYR A 75 -10.47 -11.62 -3.10
C TYR A 75 -9.27 -10.83 -3.63
N ALA A 76 -9.40 -9.51 -3.69
CA ALA A 76 -8.37 -8.61 -4.19
C ALA A 76 -8.22 -7.38 -3.27
N VAL A 77 -6.98 -6.88 -3.17
CA VAL A 77 -6.63 -5.68 -2.39
C VAL A 77 -5.76 -4.78 -3.26
N PHE A 78 -6.26 -3.59 -3.55
CA PHE A 78 -5.52 -2.49 -4.16
C PHE A 78 -4.75 -1.73 -3.09
N ARG A 79 -3.49 -1.39 -3.39
CA ARG A 79 -2.62 -0.64 -2.48
C ARG A 79 -2.45 0.77 -3.01
N TYR A 80 -3.22 1.69 -2.45
CA TYR A 80 -3.17 3.09 -2.82
C TYR A 80 -2.07 3.81 -2.04
N MET A 81 -1.17 4.47 -2.76
CA MET A 81 -0.18 5.36 -2.19
C MET A 81 -0.70 6.78 -2.35
N GLN A 82 -0.90 7.48 -1.23
CA GLN A 82 -1.54 8.79 -1.24
C GLN A 82 -0.77 9.78 -2.13
N LEU A 83 -1.42 10.24 -3.20
CA LEU A 83 -0.80 11.13 -4.19
C LEU A 83 -0.36 12.44 -3.55
N THR A 84 -1.15 13.00 -2.65
CA THR A 84 -0.84 14.27 -1.97
C THR A 84 0.49 14.20 -1.22
N LEU A 85 0.74 13.14 -0.46
CA LEU A 85 2.02 12.97 0.26
C LEU A 85 3.21 12.79 -0.68
N ARG A 86 2.98 12.12 -1.82
CA ARG A 86 3.99 12.01 -2.87
C ARG A 86 4.34 13.35 -3.48
N LEU A 87 3.34 14.14 -3.81
CA LEU A 87 3.53 15.48 -4.37
C LEU A 87 4.19 16.40 -3.36
N GLN A 88 3.75 16.43 -2.10
CA GLN A 88 4.40 17.21 -1.05
C GLN A 88 5.89 16.84 -0.92
N ARG A 89 6.21 15.55 -0.86
CA ARG A 89 7.60 15.09 -0.83
C ARG A 89 8.39 15.49 -2.08
N LEU A 90 7.80 15.36 -3.27
CA LEU A 90 8.41 15.75 -4.54
C LEU A 90 8.76 17.23 -4.53
N TYR A 91 7.81 18.11 -4.22
CA TYR A 91 8.03 19.56 -4.19
C TYR A 91 8.89 20.04 -3.02
N SER A 92 9.04 19.24 -1.96
CA SER A 92 9.95 19.54 -0.84
C SER A 92 11.43 19.26 -1.17
N LEU A 93 11.71 18.49 -2.23
CA LEU A 93 13.08 18.25 -2.71
C LEU A 93 13.58 19.46 -3.50
N ARG A 94 14.69 20.04 -3.05
CA ARG A 94 15.35 21.21 -3.66
C ARG A 94 15.70 21.05 -5.13
N ALA A 95 15.84 19.82 -5.61
CA ALA A 95 16.21 19.49 -7.00
C ALA A 95 15.04 19.61 -8.00
N THR A 96 13.80 19.80 -7.55
CA THR A 96 12.63 19.80 -8.44
C THR A 96 12.28 21.13 -9.10
N PRO A 97 12.50 22.32 -8.49
CA PRO A 97 12.17 23.60 -9.15
C PRO A 97 13.01 23.87 -10.39
N GLU A 98 14.30 23.49 -10.37
CA GLU A 98 15.27 23.76 -11.45
C GLU A 98 14.96 23.01 -12.75
N HIS A 99 14.16 21.93 -12.68
CA HIS A 99 13.81 21.08 -13.83
C HIS A 99 12.32 21.16 -14.22
N MET A 100 11.53 22.03 -13.57
CA MET A 100 10.10 22.25 -13.87
C MET A 100 9.81 23.64 -14.46
N THR A 101 10.86 24.37 -14.89
CA THR A 101 10.78 25.62 -15.67
C THR A 101 11.23 25.37 -17.10
#